data_AF-A0A151BM33-F1
#
_entry.id   AF-A0A151BM33-F1
#
_cell.length_a   1.000
_cell.length_b   1.000
_cell.length_c   1.000
_cell.angle_alpha   90.00
_cell.angle_beta   90.00
_cell.angle_gamma   90.00
#
_symmetry.space_group_name_H-M   'P 1'
#
loop_
_entity.id
_entity.type
_entity.pdbx_description
1 polymer ?
#
loop_
_entity_poly.entity_id
_entity_poly.type
_entity_poly.pdbx_seq_one_letter_code
_entity_poly.pdbx_strand_id
1 'polypeptide(L)'
;MLRGLRAWWRGWRWKRRLNKRLEELEAKARELLREKDEAYTWSPIVYAERVLGIKPFSYQAKLLEDTNKRIVACMGRQTGKTTTIAMKAIYFADKNPRVTVLITSPSLRQSMIMFDRITTFVYSTPYLRNKV
;
A
#
# COMPACT_ATOMS: atom_id res chain seq x y z
N MET A 1 18.16 51.52 19.96
CA MET A 1 18.39 50.07 19.74
C MET A 1 17.17 49.15 19.99
N LEU A 2 16.06 49.60 20.60
CA LEU A 2 14.97 48.71 21.07
C LEU A 2 13.75 48.51 20.14
N ARG A 3 13.68 49.16 18.97
CA ARG A 3 12.53 49.04 18.05
C ARG A 3 12.51 47.73 17.23
N GLY A 4 13.66 47.09 17.00
CA GLY A 4 13.75 45.84 16.23
C GLY A 4 13.24 44.60 16.99
N LEU A 5 13.42 44.56 18.31
CA LEU A 5 13.06 43.39 19.13
C LEU A 5 11.55 43.12 19.17
N ARG A 6 10.69 44.16 19.23
CA ARG A 6 9.23 43.99 19.27
C ARG A 6 8.66 43.51 17.94
N ALA A 7 9.21 43.96 16.82
CA ALA A 7 8.82 43.49 15.49
C ALA A 7 9.23 42.02 15.28
N TRP A 8 10.46 41.68 15.68
CA TRP A 8 11.00 40.32 15.65
C TRP A 8 10.21 39.35 16.54
N TRP A 9 9.89 39.74 17.78
CA TRP A 9 9.05 38.93 18.70
C TRP A 9 7.64 38.69 18.16
N ARG A 10 7.03 39.70 17.53
CA ARG A 10 5.73 39.52 16.88
C ARG A 10 5.84 38.56 15.71
N GLY A 11 6.81 38.73 14.81
CA GLY A 11 7.05 37.82 13.68
C GLY A 11 7.31 36.38 14.11
N TRP A 12 8.11 36.18 15.16
CA TRP A 12 8.40 34.85 15.72
C TRP A 12 7.14 34.19 16.31
N ARG A 13 6.34 34.95 17.06
CA ARG A 13 5.08 34.46 17.64
C ARG A 13 4.04 34.12 16.57
N TRP A 14 3.98 34.89 15.48
CA TRP A 14 3.13 34.59 14.32
C TRP A 14 3.61 33.34 13.58
N LYS A 15 4.92 33.23 13.32
CA LYS A 15 5.54 32.07 12.66
C LYS A 15 5.32 30.78 13.45
N ARG A 16 5.43 30.82 14.77
CA ARG A 16 5.16 29.68 15.66
C ARG A 16 3.68 29.25 15.64
N ARG A 17 2.76 30.21 15.57
CA ARG A 17 1.32 29.93 15.47
C ARG A 17 0.93 29.34 14.11
N LEU A 18 1.57 29.82 13.04
CA LEU A 18 1.45 29.27 11.69
C LEU A 18 2.01 27.84 11.61
N ASN A 19 3.20 27.60 12.16
CA ASN A 19 3.79 26.25 12.19
C ASN A 19 2.92 25.26 12.96
N LYS A 20 2.39 25.66 14.12
CA LYS A 20 1.47 24.82 14.89
C LYS A 20 0.21 24.46 14.09
N ARG A 21 -0.39 25.46 13.40
CA ARG A 21 -1.54 25.22 12.52
C ARG A 21 -1.18 24.31 11.34
N LEU A 22 0.03 24.44 10.79
CA LEU A 22 0.50 23.58 9.71
C LEU A 22 0.63 22.12 10.19
N GLU A 23 1.25 21.90 11.34
CA GLU A 23 1.36 20.57 11.98
C GLU A 23 -0.02 19.96 12.25
N GLU A 24 -0.97 20.73 12.78
CA GLU A 24 -2.35 20.30 13.02
C GLU A 24 -3.07 19.93 11.71
N LEU A 25 -2.89 20.71 10.65
CA LEU A 25 -3.46 20.44 9.33
C LEU A 25 -2.85 19.20 8.68
N GLU A 26 -1.53 19.05 8.77
CA GLU A 26 -0.83 17.86 8.29
C GLU A 26 -1.27 16.60 9.02
N ALA A 27 -1.42 16.67 10.36
CA ALA A 27 -1.90 15.55 11.14
C ALA A 27 -3.32 15.13 10.71
N LYS A 28 -4.23 16.09 10.56
CA LYS A 28 -5.59 15.83 10.06
C LYS A 28 -5.60 15.27 8.64
N ALA A 29 -4.76 15.79 7.75
CA ALA A 29 -4.64 15.27 6.40
C ALA A 29 -4.15 13.82 6.40
N ARG A 30 -3.17 13.47 7.24
CA ARG A 30 -2.67 12.10 7.39
C ARG A 30 -3.75 11.16 7.95
N GLU A 31 -4.54 11.62 8.91
CA GLU A 31 -5.63 10.83 9.49
C GLU A 31 -6.72 10.54 8.46
N LEU A 32 -7.18 11.55 7.72
CA LEU A 32 -8.15 11.39 6.64
C LEU A 32 -7.63 10.47 5.52
N LEU A 33 -6.35 10.57 5.17
CA LEU A 33 -5.72 9.67 4.19
C LEU A 33 -5.72 8.23 4.71
N ARG A 34 -5.41 8.04 5.99
CA ARG A 34 -5.41 6.72 6.62
C ARG A 34 -6.80 6.08 6.66
N GLU A 35 -7.83 6.83 7.03
CA GLU A 35 -9.21 6.34 7.01
C GLU A 35 -9.63 5.90 5.60
N LYS A 36 -9.27 6.70 4.59
CA LYS A 36 -9.51 6.34 3.19
C LYS A 36 -8.76 5.08 2.81
N ASP A 37 -7.48 4.97 3.15
CA ASP A 37 -6.66 3.78 2.86
C ASP A 37 -7.27 2.52 3.53
N GLU A 38 -7.70 2.61 4.78
CA GLU A 38 -8.33 1.49 5.49
C GLU A 38 -9.63 1.03 4.80
N ALA A 39 -10.45 1.96 4.30
CA ALA A 39 -11.67 1.65 3.56
C ALA A 39 -11.43 0.82 2.27
N TYR A 40 -10.28 1.00 1.62
CA TYR A 40 -9.91 0.24 0.42
C TYR A 40 -9.07 -1.01 0.70
N THR A 41 -8.55 -1.17 1.92
CA THR A 41 -7.55 -2.21 2.27
C THR A 41 -7.95 -3.09 3.44
N TRP A 42 -9.23 -3.10 3.85
CA TRP A 42 -9.69 -3.90 4.98
C TRP A 42 -9.74 -5.42 4.70
N SER A 43 -9.87 -5.82 3.43
CA SER A 43 -9.85 -7.23 3.01
C SER A 43 -8.97 -7.41 1.76
N PRO A 44 -8.27 -8.56 1.62
CA PRO A 44 -7.56 -8.92 0.40
C PRO A 44 -8.43 -8.87 -0.87
N ILE A 45 -9.72 -9.19 -0.75
CA ILE A 45 -10.65 -9.19 -1.89
C ILE A 45 -10.98 -7.75 -2.31
N VAL A 46 -11.34 -6.91 -1.34
CA VAL A 46 -11.62 -5.50 -1.60
C VAL A 46 -10.39 -4.79 -2.16
N TYR A 47 -9.21 -5.14 -1.65
CA TYR A 47 -7.95 -4.67 -2.20
C TYR A 47 -7.77 -5.07 -3.68
N ALA A 48 -8.00 -6.35 -4.00
CA ALA A 48 -7.92 -6.83 -5.38
C ALA A 48 -8.88 -6.08 -6.30
N GLU A 49 -10.13 -5.84 -5.86
CA GLU A 49 -11.14 -5.19 -6.69
C GLU A 49 -10.93 -3.68 -6.82
N ARG A 50 -10.66 -2.98 -5.71
CA ARG A 50 -10.63 -1.51 -5.65
C ARG A 50 -9.27 -0.92 -5.95
N VAL A 51 -8.20 -1.59 -5.51
CA VAL A 51 -6.83 -1.14 -5.77
C VAL A 51 -6.37 -1.75 -7.09
N LEU A 52 -6.39 -3.07 -7.22
CA LEU A 52 -5.80 -3.76 -8.38
C LEU A 52 -6.75 -3.89 -9.59
N GLY A 53 -8.03 -3.53 -9.45
CA GLY A 53 -9.01 -3.58 -10.54
C GLY A 53 -9.37 -5.01 -11.00
N ILE A 54 -9.15 -6.02 -10.16
CA ILE A 54 -9.43 -7.43 -10.47
C ILE A 54 -10.49 -7.98 -9.54
N LYS A 55 -11.55 -8.55 -10.12
CA LYS A 55 -12.51 -9.37 -9.39
C LYS A 55 -12.01 -10.82 -9.32
N PRO A 56 -11.56 -11.32 -8.15
CA PRO A 56 -11.09 -12.70 -8.04
C PRO A 56 -12.26 -13.68 -8.19
N PHE A 57 -11.98 -14.84 -8.81
CA PHE A 57 -12.92 -15.96 -8.75
C PHE A 57 -13.03 -16.50 -7.31
N SER A 58 -14.11 -17.21 -7.01
CA SER A 58 -14.37 -17.77 -5.67
C SER A 58 -13.22 -18.59 -5.10
N TYR A 59 -12.55 -19.40 -5.92
CA TYR A 59 -11.39 -20.19 -5.50
C TYR A 59 -10.13 -19.33 -5.25
N GLN A 60 -9.99 -18.20 -5.96
CA GLN A 60 -8.90 -17.25 -5.73
C GLN A 60 -9.16 -16.46 -4.45
N ALA A 61 -10.39 -16.01 -4.24
CA ALA A 61 -10.85 -15.35 -3.02
C ALA A 61 -10.54 -16.20 -1.78
N LYS A 62 -10.88 -17.49 -1.80
CA LYS A 62 -10.54 -18.43 -0.72
C LYS A 62 -9.04 -18.46 -0.42
N LEU A 63 -8.19 -18.43 -1.45
CA LEU A 63 -6.74 -18.41 -1.26
C LEU A 63 -6.23 -17.05 -0.77
N LEU A 64 -6.84 -15.94 -1.20
CA LEU A 64 -6.48 -14.59 -0.76
C LEU A 64 -6.77 -14.39 0.73
N GLU A 65 -7.95 -14.83 1.17
CA GLU A 65 -8.44 -14.68 2.56
C GLU A 65 -7.80 -15.66 3.55
N ASP A 66 -7.17 -16.73 3.09
CA ASP A 66 -6.51 -17.69 3.98
C ASP A 66 -5.38 -17.02 4.78
N THR A 67 -5.51 -17.00 6.12
CA THR A 67 -4.58 -16.36 7.06
C THR A 67 -3.55 -17.32 7.66
N ASN A 68 -3.53 -18.58 7.23
CA ASN A 68 -2.57 -19.57 7.73
C ASN A 68 -1.14 -19.16 7.38
N LYS A 69 -0.20 -19.45 8.31
CA LYS A 69 1.24 -19.13 8.13
C LYS A 69 1.89 -19.86 6.96
N ARG A 70 1.40 -21.04 6.61
CA ARG A 70 1.91 -21.90 5.53
C ARG A 70 0.75 -22.42 4.72
N ILE A 71 0.73 -22.13 3.43
CA ILE A 71 -0.38 -22.45 2.53
C ILE A 71 0.18 -23.21 1.32
N VAL A 72 -0.46 -24.32 0.97
CA VAL A 72 -0.20 -25.05 -0.27
C VAL A 72 -1.45 -24.98 -1.13
N ALA A 73 -1.32 -24.43 -2.34
CA ALA A 73 -2.43 -24.26 -3.27
C ALA A 73 -2.32 -25.25 -4.45
N CYS A 74 -3.13 -26.30 -4.43
CA CYS A 74 -3.26 -27.25 -5.54
C CYS A 74 -4.17 -26.66 -6.63
N MET A 75 -3.58 -26.15 -7.72
CA MET A 75 -4.32 -25.39 -8.74
C MET A 75 -4.04 -25.90 -10.17
N GLY A 76 -5.10 -26.17 -10.93
CA GLY A 76 -5.06 -26.59 -12.35
C GLY A 76 -4.45 -25.54 -13.28
N ARG A 77 -4.06 -25.93 -14.49
CA ARG A 77 -3.46 -25.01 -15.51
C ARG A 77 -4.43 -23.86 -15.85
N GLN A 78 -3.87 -22.69 -16.19
CA GLN A 78 -4.62 -21.49 -16.64
C GLN A 78 -5.69 -20.97 -15.66
N THR A 79 -5.61 -21.29 -14.37
CA THR A 79 -6.53 -20.83 -13.33
C THR A 79 -6.18 -19.46 -12.72
N GLY A 80 -5.17 -18.77 -13.24
CA GLY A 80 -4.73 -17.47 -12.73
C GLY A 80 -3.85 -17.52 -11.47
N LYS A 81 -3.16 -18.65 -11.21
CA LYS A 81 -2.25 -18.85 -10.05
C LYS A 81 -1.31 -17.67 -9.79
N THR A 82 -0.54 -17.27 -10.80
CA THR A 82 0.45 -16.19 -10.73
C THR A 82 -0.20 -14.89 -10.31
N THR A 83 -1.35 -14.56 -10.89
CA THR A 83 -2.13 -13.37 -10.55
C THR A 83 -2.59 -13.43 -9.09
N THR A 84 -3.15 -14.55 -8.62
CA THR A 84 -3.60 -14.69 -7.23
C THR A 84 -2.48 -14.52 -6.22
N ILE A 85 -1.32 -15.14 -6.45
CA ILE A 85 -0.17 -15.00 -5.56
C ILE A 85 0.40 -13.57 -5.61
N ALA A 86 0.42 -12.91 -6.77
CA ALA A 86 0.88 -11.54 -6.89
C ALA A 86 -0.03 -10.57 -6.11
N MET A 87 -1.35 -10.73 -6.22
CA MET A 87 -2.31 -9.95 -5.42
C MET A 87 -2.09 -10.15 -3.92
N LYS A 88 -1.88 -11.40 -3.48
CA LYS A 88 -1.63 -11.71 -2.05
C LYS A 88 -0.32 -11.11 -1.55
N ALA A 89 0.74 -11.18 -2.35
CA ALA A 89 2.06 -10.63 -2.01
C ALA A 89 2.01 -9.10 -1.87
N ILE A 90 1.37 -8.41 -2.82
CA ILE A 90 1.24 -6.94 -2.80
C ILE A 90 0.38 -6.51 -1.62
N TYR A 91 -0.77 -7.14 -1.40
CA TYR A 91 -1.62 -6.84 -0.24
C TYR A 91 -0.84 -7.01 1.08
N PHE A 92 -0.09 -8.10 1.22
CA PHE A 92 0.73 -8.32 2.41
C PHE A 92 1.80 -7.25 2.59
N ALA A 93 2.51 -6.87 1.52
CA ALA A 93 3.54 -5.83 1.57
C ALA A 93 2.96 -4.44 1.92
N ASP A 94 1.77 -4.10 1.38
CA ASP A 94 1.12 -2.81 1.63
C ASP A 94 0.58 -2.70 3.07
N LYS A 95 0.04 -3.80 3.63
CA LYS A 95 -0.47 -3.82 5.02
C LYS A 95 0.62 -3.89 6.09
N ASN A 96 1.81 -4.38 5.74
CA ASN A 96 2.89 -4.62 6.70
C ASN A 96 4.10 -3.75 6.34
N PRO A 97 4.26 -2.57 6.97
CA PRO A 97 5.41 -1.72 6.68
C PRO A 97 6.72 -2.39 7.10
N ARG A 98 7.80 -2.16 6.33
CA ARG A 98 9.16 -2.69 6.57
C ARG A 98 9.26 -4.22 6.55
N VAL A 99 8.54 -4.87 5.64
CA VAL A 99 8.70 -6.31 5.37
C VAL A 99 9.39 -6.56 4.04
N THR A 100 10.13 -7.67 3.96
CA THR A 100 10.70 -8.17 2.71
C THR A 100 9.90 -9.38 2.26
N VAL A 101 9.21 -9.27 1.11
CA VAL A 101 8.49 -10.39 0.50
C VAL A 101 9.41 -11.07 -0.52
N LEU A 102 9.80 -12.31 -0.25
CA LEU A 102 10.65 -13.10 -1.14
C LEU A 102 9.80 -13.94 -2.10
N ILE A 103 10.18 -13.94 -3.37
CA ILE A 103 9.57 -14.78 -4.41
C ILE A 103 10.62 -15.77 -4.89
N THR A 104 10.32 -17.06 -4.80
CA THR A 104 11.20 -18.12 -5.25
C THR A 104 10.52 -18.94 -6.35
N SER A 105 11.32 -19.45 -7.28
CA SER A 105 10.85 -20.31 -8.37
C SER A 105 12.00 -21.19 -8.88
N PRO A 106 11.72 -22.31 -9.55
CA PRO A 106 12.78 -23.21 -10.01
C PRO A 106 13.59 -22.69 -11.20
N SER A 107 13.24 -21.55 -11.81
CA SER A 107 14.01 -20.96 -12.92
C SER A 107 13.95 -19.44 -12.94
N LEU A 108 15.01 -18.80 -13.47
CA LEU A 108 15.07 -17.34 -13.61
C LEU A 108 13.89 -16.78 -14.43
N ARG A 109 13.50 -17.47 -15.51
CA ARG A 109 12.36 -17.06 -16.33
C ARG A 109 11.06 -17.01 -15.53
N GLN A 110 10.81 -17.99 -14.67
CA GLN A 110 9.59 -18.02 -13.86
C GLN A 110 9.58 -16.94 -12.78
N SER A 111 10.72 -16.67 -12.16
CA SER A 111 10.83 -15.57 -11.20
C SER A 111 10.60 -14.22 -11.90
N MET A 112 11.14 -14.04 -13.10
CA MET A 112 10.93 -12.81 -13.87
C MET A 112 9.45 -12.64 -14.27
N ILE A 113 8.76 -13.68 -14.74
CA ILE A 113 7.33 -13.61 -15.06
C ILE A 113 6.50 -13.17 -13.83
N MET A 114 6.83 -13.69 -12.65
CA MET A 114 6.16 -13.31 -11.41
C MET A 114 6.47 -11.85 -11.03
N PHE A 115 7.74 -11.45 -11.14
CA PHE A 115 8.18 -10.08 -10.86
C PHE A 115 7.54 -9.06 -11.80
N ASP A 116 7.49 -9.35 -13.10
CA ASP A 116 6.83 -8.51 -14.11
C ASP A 116 5.34 -8.36 -13.80
N ARG A 117 4.68 -9.44 -13.34
CA ARG A 117 3.27 -9.38 -12.97
C ARG A 117 3.02 -8.47 -11.76
N ILE A 118 3.88 -8.54 -10.75
CA ILE A 118 3.81 -7.66 -9.58
C ILE A 118 4.09 -6.22 -9.97
N THR A 119 5.14 -6.00 -10.75
CA THR A 119 5.54 -4.69 -11.26
C THR A 119 4.40 -4.05 -12.05
N THR A 120 3.74 -4.82 -12.93
CA THR A 120 2.54 -4.38 -13.65
C THR A 120 1.47 -3.88 -12.68
N PHE A 121 1.17 -4.62 -11.63
CA PHE A 121 0.17 -4.20 -10.63
C PHE A 121 0.58 -2.93 -9.90
N VAL A 122 1.81 -2.89 -9.39
CA VAL A 122 2.34 -1.76 -8.63
C VAL A 122 2.28 -0.47 -9.44
N TYR A 123 2.66 -0.52 -10.72
CA TYR A 123 2.65 0.67 -11.58
C TYR A 123 1.31 0.95 -12.27
N SER A 124 0.36 0.00 -12.26
CA SER A 124 -0.97 0.19 -12.89
C SER A 124 -1.89 1.14 -12.11
N THR A 125 -1.62 1.39 -10.82
CA THR A 125 -2.52 2.16 -9.95
C THR A 125 -1.79 3.37 -9.38
N PRO A 126 -2.41 4.57 -9.36
CA PRO A 126 -1.82 5.73 -8.70
C PRO A 126 -1.59 5.50 -7.19
N TYR A 127 -2.45 4.70 -6.56
CA TYR A 127 -2.36 4.37 -5.14
C TYR A 127 -1.03 3.66 -4.80
N LEU A 128 -0.67 2.62 -5.55
CA LEU A 128 0.57 1.89 -5.32
C LEU A 128 1.80 2.65 -5.82
N ARG A 129 1.68 3.36 -6.96
CA ARG A 129 2.79 4.13 -7.52
C ARG A 129 3.32 5.19 -6.55
N ASN A 130 2.45 5.81 -5.75
CA ASN A 130 2.86 6.81 -4.77
C ASN A 130 3.52 6.23 -3.51
N LYS A 131 3.56 4.90 -3.37
CA LYS A 131 4.15 4.19 -2.21
C LYS A 131 5.50 3.53 -2.50
N VAL A 132 5.93 3.51 -3.77
CA VAL A 132 7.25 3.03 -4.21
C VAL A 132 8.23 4.20 -4.21
#